data_AF-K1Q4M1-F1
#
_entry.id   AF-K1Q4M1-F1
#
_cell.length_a   1.000
_cell.length_b   1.000
_cell.length_c   1.000
_cell.angle_alpha   90.00
_cell.angle_beta   90.00
_cell.angle_gamma   90.00
#
_symmetry.space_group_name_H-M   'P 1'
#
loop_
_entity.id
_entity.type
_entity.pdbx_description
1 polymer ?
#
loop_
_entity_poly.entity_id
_entity_poly.type
_entity_poly.pdbx_seq_one_letter_code
_entity_poly.pdbx_strand_id
1 'polypeptide(L)' 'MINNCECAIFASCGGGKAEIVKRVLESDGGEPLPAARVKPTQGELIWILDKAAASQLKPQSNI' A
#
# COMPACT_ATOMS: atom_id res chain seq x y z
N MET A 1 -17.51 -2.61 2.01
CA MET A 1 -18.01 -1.53 1.13
C MET A 1 -16.91 -0.65 0.51
N ILE A 2 -15.64 -0.73 0.91
CA ILE A 2 -14.56 0.05 0.25
C ILE A 2 -14.12 -0.50 -1.13
N ASN A 3 -14.26 -1.80 -1.37
CA ASN A 3 -13.84 -2.42 -2.65
C ASN A 3 -14.82 -2.19 -3.83
N ASN A 4 -15.93 -1.47 -3.60
CA ASN A 4 -16.91 -1.10 -4.62
C ASN A 4 -16.80 0.39 -5.02
N CYS A 5 -15.60 0.95 -4.96
CA CYS A 5 -15.32 2.32 -5.39
C CYS A 5 -14.67 2.33 -6.77
N GLU A 6 -14.82 3.44 -7.50
CA GLU A 6 -14.09 3.68 -8.76
C GLU A 6 -12.60 3.98 -8.51
N CYS A 7 -12.26 4.57 -7.37
CA CYS A 7 -10.88 4.88 -7.03
C CYS A 7 -10.68 4.90 -5.50
N ALA A 8 -9.62 4.26 -5.02
CA ALA A 8 -9.13 4.36 -3.66
C ALA A 8 -7.68 4.85 -3.67
N ILE A 9 -7.40 5.88 -2.87
CA ILE A 9 -6.05 6.48 -2.78
C ILE A 9 -5.56 6.41 -1.33
N PHE A 10 -4.35 5.89 -1.16
CA PHE A 10 -3.61 5.95 0.10
C PHE A 10 -2.39 6.86 -0.07
N ALA A 11 -2.24 7.84 0.83
CA ALA A 11 -1.09 8.72 0.86
C ALA A 11 -0.37 8.60 2.21
N SER A 12 0.95 8.50 2.19
CA SER A 12 1.77 8.46 3.39
C SER A 12 3.12 9.16 3.15
N CYS A 13 3.56 9.93 4.15
CA CYS A 13 4.80 10.69 4.10
C CYS A 13 5.59 10.50 5.40
N GLY A 14 6.91 10.45 5.28
CA GLY A 14 7.84 10.36 6.41
C GLY A 14 8.18 8.92 6.82
N GLY A 15 9.42 8.76 7.33
CA GLY A 15 10.01 7.46 7.64
C GLY A 15 9.31 6.69 8.76
N GLY A 16 8.58 7.37 9.65
CA GLY A 16 7.81 6.74 10.73
C GLY A 16 6.68 5.81 10.25
N LYS A 17 6.38 5.80 8.94
CA LYS A 17 5.40 4.91 8.31
C LYS A 17 6.02 3.83 7.42
N ALA A 18 7.35 3.79 7.29
CA ALA A 18 7.99 2.90 6.33
C ALA A 18 7.74 1.41 6.60
N GLU A 19 7.79 1.01 7.87
CA GLU A 19 7.52 -0.38 8.29
C GLU A 19 6.07 -0.79 7.99
N ILE A 20 5.09 0.05 8.36
CA ILE A 20 3.68 -0.29 8.16
C ILE A 20 3.31 -0.27 6.67
N VAL A 21 3.91 0.63 5.88
CA VAL A 21 3.75 0.67 4.41
C VAL A 21 4.27 -0.60 3.78
N LYS A 22 5.47 -1.07 4.17
CA LYS A 22 6.01 -2.34 3.73
C LYS A 22 5.10 -3.51 4.08
N ARG A 23 4.62 -3.57 5.33
CA ARG A 23 3.73 -4.64 5.78
C ARG A 23 2.43 -4.69 4.97
N VAL A 24 1.87 -3.53 4.62
CA VAL A 24 0.66 -3.44 3.80
C VAL A 24 0.92 -3.87 2.35
N LEU A 25 2.01 -3.41 1.73
CA LEU A 25 2.26 -3.62 0.31
C LEU A 25 2.91 -4.96 -0.03
N GLU A 26 3.75 -5.50 0.86
CA GLU A 26 4.55 -6.70 0.57
C GLU A 26 4.08 -7.96 1.26
N SER A 27 3.18 -7.87 2.26
CA SER A 27 2.75 -8.99 3.12
C SER A 27 3.90 -9.83 3.69
N ASP A 28 4.09 -9.77 5.01
CA ASP A 28 5.15 -10.50 5.72
C ASP A 28 4.71 -11.86 6.27
N GLY A 29 3.66 -12.47 5.70
CA GLY A 29 3.11 -13.76 6.14
C GLY A 29 2.17 -13.69 7.34
N GLY A 30 1.91 -12.49 7.88
CA GLY A 30 0.89 -12.26 8.91
C GLY A 30 -0.52 -12.02 8.37
N GLU A 31 -1.50 -11.83 9.26
CA GLU A 31 -2.86 -11.45 8.86
C GLU A 31 -2.84 -10.09 8.14
N PRO A 32 -3.49 -9.99 6.96
CA PRO A 32 -3.47 -8.76 6.17
C PRO A 32 -4.15 -7.63 6.93
N LEU A 33 -3.46 -6.49 7.04
CA LEU A 33 -4.00 -5.27 7.62
C LEU A 33 -5.19 -4.77 6.80
N PRO A 34 -6.10 -3.96 7.38
CA PRO A 34 -7.27 -3.44 6.64
C PRO A 34 -6.91 -2.78 5.31
N ALA A 35 -5.83 -2.00 5.25
CA ALA A 35 -5.35 -1.36 4.02
C ALA A 35 -4.85 -2.36 2.96
N ALA A 36 -4.30 -3.51 3.36
CA ALA A 36 -3.89 -4.59 2.46
C ALA A 36 -5.09 -5.36 1.86
N ARG A 37 -6.28 -5.23 2.47
CA ARG A 37 -7.53 -5.84 1.98
C ARG A 37 -8.28 -4.95 0.99
N VAL A 38 -7.83 -3.71 0.80
CA VAL A 38 -8.45 -2.77 -0.13
C VAL A 38 -8.03 -3.17 -1.54
N LYS A 39 -9.00 -3.66 -2.30
CA LYS A 39 -8.83 -4.12 -3.68
C LYS A 39 -10.12 -3.79 -4.44
N PRO A 40 -10.24 -2.56 -4.97
CA PRO A 40 -11.35 -2.19 -5.84
C PRO A 40 -11.48 -3.19 -6.99
N THR A 41 -12.68 -3.74 -7.23
CA THR A 41 -12.90 -4.78 -8.25
C THR A 41 -13.14 -4.22 -9.65
N GLN A 42 -13.63 -2.98 -9.73
CA GLN A 42 -13.97 -2.24 -10.96
C GLN A 42 -13.30 -0.85 -10.97
N GLY A 43 -12.30 -0.63 -10.12
CA GLY A 43 -11.70 0.67 -9.91
C GLY A 43 -10.19 0.58 -9.68
N GLU A 44 -9.58 1.73 -9.42
CA GLU A 44 -8.14 1.84 -9.24
C GLU A 44 -7.74 1.94 -7.78
N LEU A 45 -6.56 1.41 -7.45
CA LEU A 45 -5.90 1.60 -6.16
C LEU A 45 -4.58 2.31 -6.38
N ILE A 46 -4.45 3.52 -5.83
CA ILE A 46 -3.26 4.36 -5.99
C ILE A 46 -2.58 4.54 -4.62
N TRP A 47 -1.26 4.34 -4.60
CA TRP A 47 -0.41 4.62 -3.44
C TRP A 47 0.53 5.77 -3.75
N ILE A 48 0.47 6.83 -2.94
CA ILE A 48 1.33 8.00 -3.03
C ILE A 48 2.25 8.00 -1.82
N LEU A 49 3.53 7.76 -2.05
CA LEU A 49 4.54 7.65 -1.00
C LEU A 49 5.69 8.61 -1.28
N ASP A 50 6.19 9.26 -0.24
CA ASP A 50 7.48 9.93 -0.32
C ASP A 50 8.64 8.92 -0.17
N LYS A 51 9.87 9.38 -0.44
CA LYS A 51 11.06 8.52 -0.36
C LYS A 51 11.25 7.92 1.03
N ALA A 52 10.92 8.66 2.10
CA ALA A 52 11.11 8.17 3.46
C ALA A 52 10.09 7.08 3.82
N ALA A 53 8.81 7.23 3.46
CA ALA A 53 7.78 6.21 3.66
C ALA A 53 7.99 4.97 2.77
N ALA A 54 8.60 5.13 1.59
CA ALA A 54 8.93 4.00 0.71
C ALA A 54 10.28 3.31 1.06
N SER A 55 11.02 3.81 2.05
CA SER A 55 12.43 3.43 2.29
C SER A 55 12.68 1.95 2.61
N GLN A 56 11.65 1.21 3.03
CA GLN A 56 11.76 -0.23 3.34
C GLN A 56 11.13 -1.14 2.28
N LEU A 57 10.58 -0.58 1.19
CA LEU A 57 10.04 -1.35 0.08
C LEU A 57 11.17 -1.96 -0.75
N LYS A 58 10.94 -3.17 -1.23
CA LYS A 58 11.76 -3.82 -2.23
C LYS A 58 11.67 -3.03 -3.53
N PRO A 59 12.78 -2.88 -4.27
CA PRO A 59 12.74 -2.32 -5.60
C PRO A 59 11.73 -3.08 -6.46
N GLN A 60 10.88 -2.35 -7.18
CA GLN A 60 9.91 -2.96 -8.07
C GLN A 60 10.66 -3.55 -9.28
N SER A 61 10.83 -4.88 -9.30
CA SER A 61 11.44 -5.58 -10.43
C SER A 61 10.40 -5.77 -11.53
N ASN A 62 10.33 -4.81 -12.46
CA ASN A 62 9.66 -5.01 -13.74
C ASN A 62 10.68 -5.61 -14.72
N ILE A 63 10.56 -6.92 -15.02
CA ILE A 63 11.13 -7.56 -16.21
C ILE A 63 9.97 -7.83 -17.17
#